data_AF-A0A9W7CIB1-F1
#
_entry.id   AF-A0A9W7CIB1-F1
#
_cell.length_a   1.000
_cell.length_b   1.000
_cell.length_c   1.000
_cell.angle_alpha   90.00
_cell.angle_beta   90.00
_cell.angle_gamma   90.00
#
_symmetry.space_group_name_H-M   'P 1'
#
loop_
_entity.id
_entity.type
_entity.pdbx_description
1 polymer ?
#
loop_
_entity_poly.entity_id
_entity_poly.type
_entity_poly.pdbx_seq_one_letter_code
_entity_poly.pdbx_strand_id
1 'polypeptide(L)'
;MSIFLSLPTTIFTKILSLSSPLVSTVDGQISSLFPTISEGSTQITIILISFIFFVLVYLLEAYLQSPFPSKKLRHSWTVLTPSQIHALTVTFLGWTSFLNPDLWSSPQTLSSPSSYLGCCIICGYMLADLISVIFHFEQEGVEFLLHAVFSLAPYGMCLVTGKFVGFSAAALIAESSTTFLNWRSCMIQSGRSASKGFEVVQGLFFVVFITVRCLICWTTLTPFWFKLVYDEWFNGGDFGGSNLITFHWLLLTSVFIVMNGLNFMWSQQMIKIALGLSVSSKKTKKVKPLKKGITVVNFFVTLPCVILGGEGEKDSKKKNEEKEKKSEGVRKSVRKKKEEKERKEESVRRSGRKKTRNISRSKSRERKKKQ
;
A
#
# COMPACT_ATOMS: atom_id res chain seq x y z
N MET A 1 -2.09 -10.53 34.83
CA MET A 1 -2.03 -10.90 33.40
C MET A 1 -3.30 -11.63 32.92
N SER A 2 -4.06 -12.25 33.81
CA SER A 2 -5.29 -13.01 33.53
C SER A 2 -6.53 -12.16 33.17
N ILE A 3 -6.64 -10.93 33.67
CA ILE A 3 -7.82 -10.06 33.45
C ILE A 3 -7.82 -9.42 32.04
N PHE A 4 -6.64 -9.14 31.47
CA PHE A 4 -6.52 -8.63 30.09
C PHE A 4 -6.73 -9.71 29.02
N LEU A 5 -6.69 -11.00 29.39
CA LEU A 5 -6.96 -12.13 28.50
C LEU A 5 -8.43 -12.62 28.60
N SER A 6 -9.16 -12.30 29.67
CA SER A 6 -10.52 -12.83 29.90
C SER A 6 -11.64 -11.99 29.26
N LEU A 7 -11.46 -10.67 29.14
CA LEU A 7 -12.44 -9.78 28.50
C LEU A 7 -12.47 -9.94 26.97
N PRO A 8 -11.31 -10.04 26.28
CA PRO A 8 -11.27 -10.32 24.85
C PRO A 8 -11.89 -11.67 24.52
N THR A 9 -11.65 -12.70 25.34
CA THR A 9 -12.14 -14.07 25.08
C THR A 9 -13.66 -14.17 25.13
N THR A 10 -14.34 -13.49 26.06
CA THR A 10 -15.82 -13.54 26.14
C THR A 10 -16.51 -12.81 24.98
N ILE A 11 -15.96 -11.67 24.56
CA ILE A 11 -16.48 -10.94 23.39
C ILE A 11 -16.18 -11.74 22.12
N PHE A 12 -14.97 -12.29 22.02
CA PHE A 12 -14.54 -13.10 20.89
C PHE A 12 -15.40 -14.35 20.72
N THR A 13 -15.66 -15.12 21.79
CA THR A 13 -16.55 -16.29 21.72
C THR A 13 -17.98 -15.93 21.32
N LYS A 14 -18.50 -14.80 21.80
CA LYS A 14 -19.81 -14.30 21.34
C LYS A 14 -19.80 -13.94 19.85
N ILE A 15 -18.77 -13.25 19.37
CA ILE A 15 -18.62 -12.93 17.95
C ILE A 15 -18.59 -14.23 17.11
N LEU A 16 -17.79 -15.23 17.50
CA LEU A 16 -17.72 -16.53 16.83
C LEU A 16 -19.08 -17.25 16.78
N SER A 17 -19.84 -17.20 17.89
CA SER A 17 -21.17 -17.82 17.94
C SER A 17 -22.17 -17.15 16.99
N LEU A 18 -22.09 -15.83 16.83
CA LEU A 18 -22.99 -15.08 15.95
C LEU A 18 -22.62 -15.23 14.47
N SER A 19 -21.34 -15.45 14.15
CA SER A 19 -20.87 -15.61 12.77
C SER A 19 -21.05 -17.02 12.21
N SER A 20 -21.24 -18.03 13.06
CA SER A 20 -21.28 -19.44 12.67
C SER A 20 -22.27 -19.77 11.53
N PRO A 21 -23.53 -19.28 11.52
CA PRO A 21 -24.45 -19.55 10.42
C PRO A 21 -23.98 -18.99 9.07
N LEU A 22 -23.39 -17.80 9.07
CA LEU A 22 -22.87 -17.17 7.86
C LEU A 22 -21.67 -17.94 7.31
N VAL A 23 -20.73 -18.33 8.19
CA VAL A 23 -19.55 -19.12 7.81
C VAL A 23 -19.98 -20.45 7.18
N SER A 24 -20.91 -21.17 7.83
CA SER A 24 -21.41 -22.45 7.30
C SER A 24 -22.08 -22.31 5.93
N THR A 25 -22.80 -21.21 5.70
CA THR A 25 -23.44 -20.92 4.41
C THR A 25 -22.41 -20.69 3.31
N VAL A 26 -21.39 -19.87 3.60
CA VAL A 26 -20.31 -19.57 2.64
C VAL A 26 -19.51 -20.83 2.31
N ASP A 27 -19.11 -21.60 3.33
CA ASP A 27 -18.37 -22.85 3.14
C ASP A 27 -19.19 -23.91 2.39
N GLY A 28 -20.50 -23.99 2.63
CA GLY A 28 -21.40 -24.85 1.87
C GLY A 28 -21.47 -24.48 0.39
N GLN A 29 -21.54 -23.18 0.07
CA GLN A 29 -21.50 -22.70 -1.32
C GLN A 29 -20.17 -23.00 -2.00
N ILE A 30 -19.04 -22.73 -1.32
CA ILE A 30 -17.71 -23.04 -1.87
C ILE A 30 -17.55 -24.54 -2.08
N SER A 31 -17.99 -25.38 -1.14
CA SER A 31 -17.95 -26.84 -1.28
C SER A 31 -18.77 -27.34 -2.47
N SER A 32 -19.92 -26.71 -2.73
CA SER A 32 -20.75 -27.08 -3.89
C SER A 32 -20.06 -26.75 -5.24
N LEU A 33 -19.26 -25.68 -5.27
CA LEU A 33 -18.51 -25.27 -6.46
C LEU A 33 -17.20 -26.05 -6.62
N PHE A 34 -16.55 -26.40 -5.50
CA PHE A 34 -15.24 -27.05 -5.45
C PHE A 34 -15.27 -28.23 -4.46
N PRO A 35 -15.96 -29.33 -4.78
CA PRO A 35 -16.16 -30.46 -3.85
C PRO A 35 -14.84 -31.12 -3.42
N THR A 36 -13.80 -31.02 -4.25
CA THR A 36 -12.49 -31.62 -4.02
C THR A 36 -11.41 -30.55 -3.76
N ILE A 37 -11.75 -29.41 -3.17
CA ILE A 37 -10.79 -28.30 -2.95
C ILE A 37 -9.60 -28.66 -2.05
N SER A 38 -9.74 -29.70 -1.23
CA SER A 38 -8.63 -30.25 -0.43
C SER A 38 -7.69 -31.16 -1.22
N GLU A 39 -8.06 -31.58 -2.44
CA GLU A 39 -7.21 -32.40 -3.31
C GLU A 39 -6.16 -31.54 -4.02
N GLY A 40 -4.91 -32.03 -4.06
CA GLY A 40 -3.79 -31.28 -4.62
C GLY A 40 -3.96 -30.89 -6.09
N SER A 41 -4.62 -31.71 -6.90
CA SER A 41 -4.92 -31.41 -8.31
C SER A 41 -5.83 -30.18 -8.43
N THR A 42 -6.93 -30.15 -7.69
CA THR A 42 -7.87 -29.03 -7.63
C THR A 42 -7.19 -27.76 -7.12
N GLN A 43 -6.36 -27.86 -6.08
CA GLN A 43 -5.59 -26.72 -5.55
C GLN A 43 -4.67 -26.13 -6.62
N ILE A 44 -3.89 -26.97 -7.32
CA ILE A 44 -3.01 -26.53 -8.40
C ILE A 44 -3.82 -25.84 -9.49
N THR A 45 -4.96 -26.40 -9.89
CA THR A 45 -5.85 -25.77 -10.88
C THR A 45 -6.32 -24.39 -10.43
N ILE A 46 -6.78 -24.24 -9.18
CA ILE A 46 -7.22 -22.94 -8.66
C ILE A 46 -6.05 -21.94 -8.59
N ILE A 47 -4.87 -22.37 -8.15
CA ILE A 47 -3.66 -21.52 -8.12
C ILE A 47 -3.33 -21.03 -9.53
N LEU A 48 -3.33 -21.92 -10.53
CA LEU A 48 -3.02 -21.56 -11.92
C LEU A 48 -4.06 -20.62 -12.52
N ILE A 49 -5.35 -20.89 -12.29
CA ILE A 49 -6.44 -20.00 -12.73
C ILE A 49 -6.29 -18.62 -12.09
N SER A 50 -6.02 -18.58 -10.77
CA SER A 50 -5.82 -17.32 -10.06
C SER A 50 -4.59 -16.57 -10.56
N PHE A 51 -3.46 -17.26 -10.78
CA PHE A 51 -2.25 -16.68 -11.37
C PHE A 51 -2.51 -16.08 -12.74
N ILE A 52 -3.13 -16.84 -13.66
CA ILE A 52 -3.47 -16.36 -15.01
C ILE A 52 -4.41 -15.15 -14.92
N PHE A 53 -5.43 -15.21 -14.06
CA PHE A 53 -6.35 -14.10 -13.84
C PHE A 53 -5.60 -12.83 -13.43
N PHE A 54 -4.72 -12.89 -12.42
CA PHE A 54 -3.97 -11.71 -11.99
C PHE A 54 -2.98 -11.22 -13.04
N VAL A 55 -2.30 -12.10 -13.78
CA VAL A 55 -1.46 -11.71 -14.92
C VAL A 55 -2.28 -10.95 -15.97
N LEU A 56 -3.48 -11.42 -16.31
CA LEU A 56 -4.37 -10.73 -17.23
C LEU A 56 -4.80 -9.36 -16.70
N VAL A 57 -5.06 -9.23 -15.39
CA VAL A 57 -5.36 -7.94 -14.75
C VAL A 57 -4.15 -6.99 -14.84
N TYR A 58 -2.93 -7.46 -14.54
CA TYR A 58 -1.71 -6.64 -14.71
C TYR A 58 -1.53 -6.17 -16.16
N LEU A 59 -1.73 -7.06 -17.14
CA LEU A 59 -1.61 -6.72 -18.56
C LEU A 59 -2.68 -5.72 -19.02
N LEU A 60 -3.92 -5.92 -18.60
CA LEU A 60 -5.03 -5.01 -18.88
C LEU A 60 -4.74 -3.63 -18.29
N GLU A 61 -4.28 -3.56 -17.05
CA GLU A 61 -3.90 -2.30 -16.43
C GLU A 61 -2.70 -1.66 -17.13
N ALA A 62 -1.65 -2.41 -17.45
CA ALA A 62 -0.51 -1.88 -18.20
C ALA A 62 -0.96 -1.25 -19.54
N TYR A 63 -1.93 -1.86 -20.21
CA TYR A 63 -2.56 -1.34 -21.42
C TYR A 63 -3.37 -0.05 -21.15
N LEU A 64 -4.27 -0.07 -20.16
CA LEU A 64 -5.12 1.08 -19.80
C LEU A 64 -4.31 2.28 -19.30
N GLN A 65 -3.20 2.02 -18.60
CA GLN A 65 -2.31 3.05 -18.05
C GLN A 65 -1.23 3.50 -19.08
N SER A 66 -1.18 2.90 -20.28
CA SER A 66 -0.25 3.27 -21.33
C SER A 66 -0.27 4.76 -21.76
N PRO A 67 -1.40 5.51 -21.65
CA PRO A 67 -1.41 6.94 -21.96
C PRO A 67 -0.69 7.82 -20.92
N PHE A 68 -0.38 7.30 -19.73
CA PHE A 68 0.30 8.09 -18.70
C PHE A 68 1.76 8.36 -19.08
N PRO A 69 2.22 9.63 -19.07
CA PRO A 69 3.56 10.00 -19.54
C PRO A 69 4.69 9.59 -18.59
N SER A 70 4.39 9.36 -17.30
CA SER A 70 5.40 8.96 -16.31
C SER A 70 5.39 7.45 -16.12
N LYS A 71 6.54 6.79 -16.39
CA LYS A 71 6.73 5.35 -16.13
C LYS A 71 6.41 4.99 -14.67
N LYS A 72 6.87 5.80 -13.72
CA LYS A 72 6.61 5.60 -12.29
C LYS A 72 5.13 5.68 -11.94
N LEU A 73 4.42 6.68 -12.48
CA LEU A 73 2.98 6.82 -12.23
C LEU A 73 2.21 5.67 -12.87
N ARG A 74 2.56 5.28 -14.10
CA ARG A 74 1.96 4.13 -14.81
C ARG A 74 2.07 2.86 -13.98
N HIS A 75 3.30 2.51 -13.59
CA HIS A 75 3.57 1.34 -12.76
C HIS A 75 2.77 1.37 -11.45
N SER A 76 2.76 2.53 -10.78
CA SER A 76 2.02 2.72 -9.54
C SER A 76 0.51 2.52 -9.66
N TRP A 77 -0.09 2.72 -10.84
CA TRP A 77 -1.49 2.38 -11.10
C TRP A 77 -1.66 0.90 -11.45
N THR A 78 -0.73 0.35 -12.24
CA THR A 78 -0.76 -1.04 -12.68
C THR A 78 -0.74 -2.04 -11.54
N VAL A 79 -0.09 -1.71 -10.41
CA VAL A 79 -0.06 -2.57 -9.21
C VAL A 79 -1.27 -2.39 -8.29
N LEU A 80 -1.99 -1.26 -8.35
CA LEU A 80 -3.06 -0.97 -7.40
C LEU A 80 -4.31 -1.83 -7.60
N THR A 81 -4.76 -1.97 -8.85
CA THR A 81 -5.98 -2.73 -9.16
C THR A 81 -5.85 -4.22 -8.79
N PRO A 82 -4.83 -4.96 -9.23
CA PRO A 82 -4.69 -6.37 -8.86
C PRO A 82 -4.57 -6.53 -7.34
N SER A 83 -3.77 -5.69 -6.67
CA SER A 83 -3.67 -5.69 -5.20
C SER A 83 -5.01 -5.43 -4.52
N GLN A 84 -5.84 -4.52 -5.04
CA GLN A 84 -7.16 -4.22 -4.49
C GLN A 84 -8.13 -5.40 -4.62
N ILE A 85 -8.17 -6.03 -5.79
CA ILE A 85 -9.02 -7.21 -6.06
C ILE A 85 -8.60 -8.36 -5.14
N HIS A 86 -7.29 -8.61 -5.05
CA HIS A 86 -6.72 -9.59 -4.14
C HIS A 86 -7.12 -9.30 -2.69
N ALA A 87 -6.78 -8.12 -2.18
CA ALA A 87 -7.02 -7.76 -0.79
C ALA A 87 -8.49 -7.89 -0.40
N LEU A 88 -9.43 -7.43 -1.22
CA LEU A 88 -10.86 -7.59 -0.96
C LEU A 88 -11.27 -9.06 -0.89
N THR A 89 -10.80 -9.87 -1.84
CA THR A 89 -11.14 -11.29 -1.96
C THR A 89 -10.62 -12.09 -0.75
N VAL A 90 -9.32 -11.96 -0.44
CA VAL A 90 -8.71 -12.72 0.65
C VAL A 90 -9.04 -12.16 2.02
N THR A 91 -9.40 -10.88 2.14
CA THR A 91 -9.95 -10.34 3.38
C THR A 91 -11.28 -11.02 3.70
N PHE A 92 -12.17 -11.16 2.73
CA PHE A 92 -13.45 -11.85 2.94
C PHE A 92 -13.24 -13.30 3.38
N LEU A 93 -12.42 -14.07 2.65
CA LEU A 93 -12.12 -15.47 2.98
C LEU A 93 -11.30 -15.63 4.28
N GLY A 94 -10.47 -14.65 4.59
CA GLY A 94 -9.71 -14.60 5.83
C GLY A 94 -10.62 -14.38 7.03
N TRP A 95 -11.59 -13.47 6.93
CA TRP A 95 -12.59 -13.28 7.99
C TRP A 95 -13.49 -14.50 8.15
N THR A 96 -13.91 -15.18 7.08
CA THR A 96 -14.71 -16.41 7.23
C THR A 96 -13.92 -17.51 7.94
N SER A 97 -12.63 -17.66 7.64
CA SER A 97 -11.74 -18.60 8.34
C SER A 97 -11.50 -18.18 9.79
N PHE A 98 -11.16 -16.91 10.04
CA PHE A 98 -10.91 -16.40 11.39
C PHE A 98 -12.13 -16.53 12.31
N LEU A 99 -13.33 -16.38 11.74
CA LEU A 99 -14.60 -16.46 12.45
C LEU A 99 -15.15 -17.90 12.59
N ASN A 100 -14.44 -18.89 12.07
CA ASN A 100 -14.81 -20.29 12.22
C ASN A 100 -14.27 -20.84 13.56
N PRO A 101 -15.12 -21.14 14.56
CA PRO A 101 -14.67 -21.63 15.86
C PRO A 101 -13.95 -22.98 15.78
N ASP A 102 -14.32 -23.84 14.84
CA ASP A 102 -13.76 -25.18 14.72
C ASP A 102 -12.27 -25.12 14.37
N LEU A 103 -11.86 -24.16 13.54
CA LEU A 103 -10.46 -23.97 13.15
C LEU A 103 -9.55 -23.63 14.35
N TRP A 104 -10.09 -23.05 15.42
CA TRP A 104 -9.31 -22.74 16.62
C TRP A 104 -9.14 -23.93 17.56
N SER A 105 -9.94 -24.97 17.41
CA SER A 105 -9.85 -26.18 18.24
C SER A 105 -8.66 -27.06 17.86
N SER A 106 -8.30 -27.10 16.57
CA SER A 106 -7.15 -27.86 16.05
C SER A 106 -6.57 -27.16 14.80
N PRO A 107 -5.94 -25.98 14.97
CA PRO A 107 -5.44 -25.11 13.89
C PRO A 107 -4.42 -25.75 12.95
N GLN A 108 -3.75 -26.80 13.40
CA GLN A 108 -2.72 -27.53 12.67
C GLN A 108 -3.29 -28.45 11.59
N THR A 109 -4.52 -28.94 11.78
CA THR A 109 -5.13 -29.97 10.94
C THR A 109 -6.50 -29.58 10.39
N LEU A 110 -7.24 -28.74 11.12
CA LEU A 110 -8.56 -28.29 10.66
C LEU A 110 -8.42 -27.16 9.65
N SER A 111 -9.28 -27.24 8.65
CA SER A 111 -9.35 -26.32 7.52
C SER A 111 -10.77 -26.32 6.99
N SER A 112 -11.21 -25.21 6.41
CA SER A 112 -12.49 -25.13 5.74
C SER A 112 -12.32 -24.90 4.23
N PRO A 113 -13.38 -25.11 3.43
CA PRO A 113 -13.39 -24.76 2.01
C PRO A 113 -12.94 -23.31 1.75
N SER A 114 -13.42 -22.33 2.54
CA SER A 114 -12.95 -20.95 2.48
C SER A 114 -11.44 -20.84 2.74
N SER A 115 -10.91 -21.61 3.69
CA SER A 115 -9.49 -21.58 4.01
C SER A 115 -8.61 -22.08 2.86
N TYR A 116 -8.99 -23.18 2.23
CA TYR A 116 -8.29 -23.67 1.03
C TYR A 116 -8.40 -22.68 -0.13
N LEU A 117 -9.60 -22.17 -0.41
CA LEU A 117 -9.81 -21.21 -1.48
C LEU A 117 -8.96 -19.95 -1.28
N GLY A 118 -8.95 -19.41 -0.05
CA GLY A 118 -8.14 -18.25 0.33
C GLY A 118 -6.64 -18.50 0.10
N CYS A 119 -6.13 -19.63 0.58
CA CYS A 119 -4.73 -20.04 0.39
C CYS A 119 -4.36 -20.21 -1.10
N CYS A 120 -5.22 -20.84 -1.90
CA CYS A 120 -4.97 -21.00 -3.34
C CYS A 120 -4.96 -19.65 -4.08
N ILE A 121 -5.90 -18.75 -3.77
CA ILE A 121 -5.97 -17.42 -4.39
C ILE A 121 -4.76 -16.56 -4.03
N ILE A 122 -4.32 -16.56 -2.76
CA ILE A 122 -3.12 -15.80 -2.38
C ILE A 122 -1.86 -16.36 -3.04
N CYS A 123 -1.71 -17.68 -3.18
CA CYS A 123 -0.59 -18.27 -3.90
C CYS A 123 -0.57 -17.82 -5.37
N GLY A 124 -1.72 -17.88 -6.06
CA GLY A 124 -1.82 -17.43 -7.45
C GLY A 124 -1.50 -15.93 -7.62
N TYR A 125 -2.06 -15.09 -6.74
CA TYR A 125 -1.74 -13.66 -6.71
C TYR A 125 -0.27 -13.38 -6.44
N MET A 126 0.31 -13.97 -5.39
CA MET A 126 1.68 -13.70 -4.98
C MET A 126 2.70 -14.19 -6.01
N LEU A 127 2.40 -15.23 -6.80
CA LEU A 127 3.20 -15.60 -7.97
C LEU A 127 3.22 -14.49 -9.03
N ALA A 128 2.05 -13.92 -9.35
CA ALA A 128 1.95 -12.82 -10.31
C ALA A 128 2.65 -11.54 -9.78
N ASP A 129 2.45 -11.23 -8.50
CA ASP A 129 3.04 -10.06 -7.86
C ASP A 129 4.58 -10.20 -7.72
N LEU A 130 5.08 -11.39 -7.39
CA LEU A 130 6.53 -11.67 -7.36
C LEU A 130 7.18 -11.42 -8.72
N ILE A 131 6.56 -11.89 -9.80
CA ILE A 131 7.05 -11.64 -11.17
C ILE A 131 7.05 -10.12 -11.45
N SER A 132 5.96 -9.43 -11.11
CA SER A 132 5.86 -7.97 -11.27
C SER A 132 6.96 -7.22 -10.51
N VAL A 133 7.21 -7.58 -9.25
CA VAL A 133 8.24 -6.99 -8.38
C VAL A 133 9.64 -7.28 -8.92
N ILE A 134 9.93 -8.47 -9.44
CA ILE A 134 11.23 -8.79 -10.05
C ILE A 134 11.49 -7.91 -11.28
N PHE A 135 10.48 -7.74 -12.15
CA PHE A 135 10.61 -6.89 -13.34
C PHE A 135 10.71 -5.40 -13.02
N HIS A 136 10.18 -4.96 -11.88
CA HIS A 136 10.16 -3.56 -11.44
C HIS A 136 10.93 -3.35 -10.13
N PHE A 137 12.00 -4.14 -9.91
CA PHE A 137 12.73 -4.16 -8.65
C PHE A 137 13.32 -2.79 -8.30
N GLU A 138 13.78 -2.03 -9.30
CA GLU A 138 14.31 -0.67 -9.10
C GLU A 138 13.25 0.31 -8.55
N GLN A 139 11.97 0.07 -8.84
CA GLN A 139 10.86 0.91 -8.40
C GLN A 139 10.28 0.46 -7.05
N GLU A 140 10.19 -0.84 -6.83
CA GLU A 140 9.58 -1.45 -5.63
C GLU A 140 10.56 -1.55 -4.46
N GLY A 141 11.78 -2.03 -4.69
CA GLY A 141 12.79 -2.23 -3.64
C GLY A 141 12.72 -3.60 -2.95
N VAL A 142 13.64 -3.80 -2.00
CA VAL A 142 13.87 -5.11 -1.35
C VAL A 142 12.74 -5.48 -0.39
N GLU A 143 12.07 -4.49 0.21
CA GLU A 143 11.01 -4.71 1.18
C GLU A 143 9.80 -5.40 0.54
N PHE A 144 9.45 -5.00 -0.68
CA PHE A 144 8.37 -5.62 -1.45
C PHE A 144 8.75 -7.00 -1.99
N LEU A 145 10.01 -7.20 -2.37
CA LEU A 145 10.49 -8.54 -2.77
C LEU A 145 10.43 -9.52 -1.59
N LEU A 146 10.91 -9.11 -0.41
CA LEU A 146 10.80 -9.90 0.82
C LEU A 146 9.33 -10.15 1.17
N HIS A 147 8.47 -9.14 1.05
CA HIS A 147 7.04 -9.32 1.26
C HIS A 147 6.44 -10.38 0.34
N ALA A 148 6.71 -10.33 -0.97
CA ALA A 148 6.18 -11.30 -1.93
C ALA A 148 6.69 -12.73 -1.64
N VAL A 149 7.99 -12.91 -1.38
CA VAL A 149 8.58 -14.23 -1.10
C VAL A 149 8.05 -14.83 0.21
N PHE A 150 8.10 -14.05 1.29
CA PHE A 150 7.66 -14.50 2.62
C PHE A 150 6.13 -14.52 2.76
N SER A 151 5.39 -13.95 1.82
CA SER A 151 3.95 -14.20 1.71
C SER A 151 3.70 -15.47 0.91
N LEU A 152 4.34 -15.70 -0.24
CA LEU A 152 4.08 -16.87 -1.09
C LEU A 152 4.46 -18.21 -0.43
N ALA A 153 5.69 -18.29 0.07
CA ALA A 153 6.28 -19.54 0.57
C ALA A 153 5.43 -20.26 1.66
N PRO A 154 4.95 -19.59 2.72
CA PRO A 154 4.17 -20.26 3.77
C PRO A 154 2.82 -20.80 3.28
N TYR A 155 2.07 -20.04 2.47
CA TYR A 155 0.78 -20.53 1.96
C TYR A 155 0.98 -21.71 1.01
N GLY A 156 2.02 -21.67 0.16
CA GLY A 156 2.37 -22.79 -0.70
C GLY A 156 2.70 -24.05 0.10
N MET A 157 3.48 -23.92 1.18
CA MET A 157 3.82 -25.04 2.05
C MET A 157 2.63 -25.58 2.85
N CYS A 158 1.70 -24.72 3.28
CA CYS A 158 0.46 -25.15 3.91
C CYS A 158 -0.38 -26.02 2.98
N LEU A 159 -0.47 -25.65 1.69
CA LEU A 159 -1.20 -26.43 0.69
C LEU A 159 -0.51 -27.77 0.40
N VAL A 160 0.82 -27.78 0.24
CA VAL A 160 1.59 -29.02 -0.01
C VAL A 160 1.48 -30.01 1.14
N THR A 161 1.52 -29.52 2.38
CA THR A 161 1.48 -30.39 3.57
C THR A 161 0.06 -30.68 4.05
N GLY A 162 -0.94 -29.91 3.61
CA GLY A 162 -2.29 -29.91 4.16
C GLY A 162 -2.38 -29.41 5.61
N LYS A 163 -1.27 -28.98 6.22
CA LYS A 163 -1.22 -28.51 7.61
C LYS A 163 -1.31 -26.99 7.66
N PHE A 164 -1.90 -26.46 8.73
CA PHE A 164 -2.07 -25.02 9.01
C PHE A 164 -2.89 -24.24 7.98
N VAL A 165 -3.61 -24.90 7.06
CA VAL A 165 -4.37 -24.20 6.01
C VAL A 165 -5.43 -23.27 6.63
N GLY A 166 -6.17 -23.75 7.64
CA GLY A 166 -7.16 -22.93 8.37
C GLY A 166 -6.52 -21.73 9.07
N PHE A 167 -5.42 -21.98 9.80
CA PHE A 167 -4.69 -20.93 10.52
C PHE A 167 -4.07 -19.88 9.60
N SER A 168 -3.42 -20.31 8.52
CA SER A 168 -2.84 -19.42 7.52
C SER A 168 -3.92 -18.60 6.84
N ALA A 169 -5.05 -19.20 6.46
CA ALA A 169 -6.17 -18.46 5.91
C ALA A 169 -6.72 -17.40 6.89
N ALA A 170 -6.82 -17.73 8.18
CA ALA A 170 -7.22 -16.76 9.20
C ALA A 170 -6.25 -15.56 9.29
N ALA A 171 -4.96 -15.74 8.99
CA ALA A 171 -3.99 -14.65 8.93
C ALA A 171 -4.23 -13.66 7.78
N LEU A 172 -5.00 -14.05 6.75
CA LEU A 172 -5.37 -13.18 5.61
C LEU A 172 -6.25 -11.99 6.04
N ILE A 173 -6.81 -11.98 7.25
CA ILE A 173 -7.48 -10.77 7.79
C ILE A 173 -6.54 -9.56 7.77
N ALA A 174 -5.23 -9.76 7.84
CA ALA A 174 -4.23 -8.70 7.72
C ALA A 174 -4.36 -7.88 6.42
N GLU A 175 -4.93 -8.45 5.36
CA GLU A 175 -5.19 -7.74 4.09
C GLU A 175 -6.34 -6.71 4.19
N SER A 176 -7.10 -6.71 5.28
CA SER A 176 -8.13 -5.69 5.54
C SER A 176 -7.55 -4.27 5.46
N SER A 177 -6.35 -4.07 6.00
CA SER A 177 -5.70 -2.76 5.94
C SER A 177 -5.21 -2.41 4.54
N THR A 178 -4.85 -3.41 3.72
CA THR A 178 -4.37 -3.23 2.35
C THR A 178 -5.46 -2.64 1.47
N THR A 179 -6.72 -3.02 1.67
CA THR A 179 -7.88 -2.40 1.00
C THR A 179 -7.88 -0.87 1.17
N PHE A 180 -7.70 -0.38 2.39
CA PHE A 180 -7.68 1.06 2.66
C PHE A 180 -6.37 1.73 2.21
N LEU A 181 -5.24 1.01 2.28
CA LEU A 181 -3.97 1.48 1.72
C LEU A 181 -4.08 1.76 0.22
N ASN A 182 -4.71 0.85 -0.52
CA ASN A 182 -4.90 0.98 -1.96
C ASN A 182 -5.84 2.14 -2.30
N TRP A 183 -6.94 2.31 -1.57
CA TRP A 183 -7.80 3.49 -1.73
C TRP A 183 -7.08 4.80 -1.44
N ARG A 184 -6.30 4.84 -0.36
CA ARG A 184 -5.45 5.99 -0.01
C ARG A 184 -4.47 6.30 -1.13
N SER A 185 -3.75 5.30 -1.62
CA SER A 185 -2.78 5.43 -2.71
C SER A 185 -3.43 5.92 -4.00
N CYS A 186 -4.60 5.38 -4.36
CA CYS A 186 -5.39 5.85 -5.49
C CYS A 186 -5.73 7.35 -5.37
N MET A 187 -6.17 7.80 -4.19
CA MET A 187 -6.46 9.23 -3.97
C MET A 187 -5.23 10.12 -4.07
N ILE A 188 -4.07 9.66 -3.58
CA ILE A 188 -2.80 10.40 -3.73
C ILE A 188 -2.43 10.53 -5.20
N GLN A 189 -2.46 9.42 -5.95
CA GLN A 189 -2.12 9.40 -7.37
C GLN A 189 -3.10 10.23 -8.22
N SER A 190 -4.37 10.29 -7.81
CA SER A 190 -5.40 11.15 -8.41
C SER A 190 -5.30 12.63 -8.02
N GLY A 191 -4.33 13.03 -7.19
CA GLY A 191 -4.18 14.41 -6.72
C GLY A 191 -5.26 14.86 -5.73
N ARG A 192 -5.93 13.92 -5.06
CA ARG A 192 -7.03 14.15 -4.11
C ARG A 192 -6.61 14.08 -2.65
N SER A 193 -5.32 14.16 -2.35
CA SER A 193 -4.77 14.09 -0.99
C SER A 193 -5.17 15.25 -0.06
N ALA A 194 -5.87 16.28 -0.57
CA ALA A 194 -6.36 17.41 0.21
C ALA A 194 -7.90 17.40 0.38
N SER A 195 -8.58 16.31 0.03
CA SER A 195 -10.02 16.17 0.21
C SER A 195 -10.37 15.65 1.61
N LYS A 196 -11.56 15.98 2.12
CA LYS A 196 -12.08 15.38 3.37
C LYS A 196 -12.18 13.85 3.27
N GLY A 197 -12.54 13.33 2.10
CA GLY A 197 -12.58 11.88 1.85
C GLY A 197 -11.21 11.22 2.01
N PHE A 198 -10.12 11.90 1.64
CA PHE A 198 -8.77 11.40 1.88
C PHE A 198 -8.45 11.29 3.37
N GLU A 199 -8.84 12.27 4.19
CA GLU A 199 -8.66 12.24 5.64
C GLU A 199 -9.41 11.06 6.28
N VAL A 200 -10.65 10.80 5.84
CA VAL A 200 -11.45 9.65 6.31
C VAL A 200 -10.78 8.33 5.96
N VAL A 201 -10.41 8.11 4.69
CA VAL A 201 -9.76 6.84 4.29
C VAL A 201 -8.39 6.68 4.93
N GLN A 202 -7.63 7.77 5.11
CA GLN A 202 -6.36 7.75 5.84
C GLN A 202 -6.56 7.35 7.31
N GLY A 203 -7.61 7.86 7.96
CA GLY A 203 -7.98 7.48 9.32
C GLY A 203 -8.40 6.02 9.42
N LEU A 204 -9.28 5.56 8.51
CA LEU A 204 -9.70 4.16 8.43
C LEU A 204 -8.53 3.22 8.19
N PHE A 205 -7.65 3.55 7.24
CA PHE A 205 -6.42 2.80 7.00
C PHE A 205 -5.60 2.65 8.29
N PHE A 206 -5.37 3.75 9.01
CA PHE A 206 -4.60 3.73 10.25
C PHE A 206 -5.26 2.85 11.32
N VAL A 207 -6.56 3.05 11.57
CA VAL A 207 -7.32 2.30 12.57
C VAL A 207 -7.33 0.81 12.25
N VAL A 208 -7.62 0.44 11.00
CA VAL A 208 -7.68 -0.96 10.57
C VAL A 208 -6.29 -1.60 10.59
N PHE A 209 -5.25 -0.88 10.18
CA PHE A 209 -3.87 -1.38 10.25
C PHE A 209 -3.47 -1.71 11.68
N ILE A 210 -3.64 -0.76 12.62
CA ILE A 210 -3.30 -0.98 14.02
C ILE A 210 -4.17 -2.09 14.62
N THR A 211 -5.48 -2.06 14.38
CA THR A 211 -6.40 -3.03 14.98
C THR A 211 -6.14 -4.45 14.48
N VAL A 212 -6.07 -4.64 13.16
CA VAL A 212 -5.98 -5.99 12.61
C VAL A 212 -4.55 -6.50 12.65
N ARG A 213 -3.57 -5.74 12.15
CA ARG A 213 -2.18 -6.22 12.06
C ARG A 213 -1.43 -6.13 13.39
N CYS A 214 -1.61 -5.06 14.16
CA CYS A 214 -0.84 -4.86 15.39
C CYS A 214 -1.54 -5.34 16.65
N LEU A 215 -2.88 -5.31 16.73
CA LEU A 215 -3.60 -5.87 17.88
C LEU A 215 -3.95 -7.32 17.60
N ILE A 216 -4.87 -7.63 16.69
CA ILE A 216 -5.38 -8.99 16.49
C ILE A 216 -4.27 -9.98 16.09
N CYS A 217 -3.49 -9.71 15.04
CA CYS A 217 -2.44 -10.65 14.60
C CYS A 217 -1.31 -10.80 15.64
N TRP A 218 -0.94 -9.73 16.34
CA TRP A 218 0.13 -9.79 17.34
C TRP A 218 -0.32 -10.39 18.68
N THR A 219 -1.56 -10.13 19.13
CA THR A 219 -2.04 -10.61 20.44
C THR A 219 -2.69 -11.98 20.35
N THR A 220 -3.19 -12.37 19.18
CA THR A 220 -3.92 -13.63 19.00
C THR A 220 -3.11 -14.61 18.16
N LEU A 221 -2.80 -14.28 16.90
CA LEU A 221 -2.15 -15.24 15.99
C LEU A 221 -0.72 -15.56 16.40
N THR A 222 0.05 -14.54 16.79
CA THR A 222 1.48 -14.69 17.11
C THR A 222 1.71 -15.53 18.38
N PRO A 223 1.05 -15.27 19.53
CA PRO A 223 1.26 -16.06 20.74
C PRO A 223 0.72 -17.47 20.58
N PHE A 224 -0.36 -17.62 19.81
CA PHE A 224 -0.91 -18.92 19.47
C PHE A 224 0.04 -19.75 18.60
N TRP A 225 0.68 -19.13 17.60
CA TRP A 225 1.74 -19.77 16.81
C TRP A 225 2.91 -20.22 17.69
N PHE A 226 3.42 -19.36 18.56
CA PHE A 226 4.51 -19.73 19.45
C PHE A 226 4.12 -20.82 20.45
N LYS A 227 2.88 -20.83 20.94
CA LYS A 227 2.35 -21.91 21.77
C LYS A 227 2.32 -23.22 20.99
N LEU A 228 1.84 -23.22 19.75
CA LEU A 228 1.85 -24.41 18.88
C LEU A 228 3.27 -24.93 18.65
N VAL A 229 4.21 -24.05 18.30
CA VAL A 229 5.63 -24.41 18.14
C VAL A 229 6.19 -24.98 19.45
N TYR A 230 5.89 -24.36 20.59
CA TYR A 230 6.38 -24.80 21.89
C TYR A 230 5.82 -26.18 22.28
N ASP A 231 4.51 -26.37 22.16
CA ASP A 231 3.83 -27.62 22.49
C ASP A 231 4.35 -28.75 21.59
N GLU A 232 4.53 -28.49 20.30
CA GLU A 232 5.01 -29.50 19.36
C GLU A 232 6.51 -29.80 19.56
N TRP A 233 7.35 -28.79 19.79
CA TRP A 233 8.81 -28.95 19.89
C TRP A 233 9.26 -29.53 21.23
N PHE A 234 8.63 -29.11 22.33
CA PHE A 234 9.10 -29.43 23.68
C PHE A 234 8.22 -30.43 24.42
N ASN A 235 6.93 -30.52 24.10
CA ASN A 235 6.00 -31.41 24.81
C ASN A 235 5.71 -32.72 24.06
N GLY A 236 6.60 -33.12 23.15
CA GLY A 236 6.55 -34.41 22.46
C GLY A 236 5.50 -34.48 21.37
N GLY A 237 5.21 -33.36 20.72
CA GLY A 237 4.34 -33.35 19.54
C GLY A 237 4.97 -34.03 18.32
N ASP A 238 4.15 -34.24 17.30
CA ASP A 238 4.51 -34.96 16.08
C ASP A 238 5.30 -34.05 15.11
N PHE A 239 6.46 -33.59 15.56
CA PHE A 239 7.57 -33.19 14.67
C PHE A 239 8.14 -34.41 13.92
N GLY A 240 7.70 -35.62 14.30
CA GLY A 240 8.22 -36.92 13.95
C GLY A 240 7.97 -37.34 12.51
N GLY A 241 8.93 -37.01 11.64
CA GLY A 241 9.41 -38.04 10.71
C GLY A 241 10.06 -37.54 9.43
N SER A 242 9.76 -36.32 8.98
CA SER A 242 10.27 -35.81 7.70
C SER A 242 10.87 -34.41 7.82
N ASN A 243 12.03 -34.22 7.17
CA ASN A 243 12.71 -32.92 7.04
C ASN A 243 11.78 -31.82 6.49
N LEU A 244 10.73 -32.19 5.74
CA LEU A 244 9.76 -31.28 5.15
C LEU A 244 8.89 -30.58 6.21
N ILE A 245 8.44 -31.30 7.24
CA ILE A 245 7.60 -30.73 8.30
C ILE A 245 8.40 -29.76 9.15
N THR A 246 9.62 -30.16 9.55
CA THR A 246 10.54 -29.26 10.28
C THR A 246 10.85 -28.00 9.47
N PHE A 247 11.10 -28.14 8.17
CA PHE A 247 11.29 -27.00 7.27
C PHE A 247 10.04 -26.09 7.21
N HIS A 248 8.84 -26.67 7.13
CA HIS A 248 7.59 -25.92 7.13
C HIS A 248 7.42 -25.07 8.41
N TRP A 249 7.72 -25.63 9.58
CA TRP A 249 7.68 -24.91 10.85
C TRP A 249 8.68 -23.75 10.93
N LEU A 250 9.91 -23.98 10.47
CA LEU A 250 10.94 -22.94 10.42
C LEU A 250 10.55 -21.82 9.45
N LEU A 251 10.00 -22.19 8.30
CA LEU A 251 9.51 -21.24 7.31
C LEU A 251 8.39 -20.38 7.88
N LEU A 252 7.33 -20.98 8.45
CA LEU A 252 6.23 -20.23 9.05
C LEU A 252 6.72 -19.32 10.19
N THR A 253 7.60 -19.81 11.06
CA THR A 253 8.20 -18.99 12.13
C THR A 253 8.98 -17.80 11.56
N SER A 254 9.79 -18.02 10.53
CA SER A 254 10.53 -16.94 9.88
C SER A 254 9.59 -15.88 9.27
N VAL A 255 8.48 -16.30 8.67
CA VAL A 255 7.45 -15.42 8.13
C VAL A 255 6.81 -14.60 9.23
N PHE A 256 6.42 -15.21 10.35
CA PHE A 256 5.84 -14.48 11.48
C PHE A 256 6.80 -13.41 11.99
N ILE A 257 8.09 -13.71 12.11
CA ILE A 257 9.09 -12.73 12.55
C ILE A 257 9.25 -11.60 11.52
N VAL A 258 9.45 -11.94 10.24
CA VAL A 258 9.69 -10.96 9.17
C VAL A 258 8.47 -10.07 8.94
N MET A 259 7.28 -10.66 8.79
CA MET A 259 6.04 -9.92 8.51
C MET A 259 5.64 -9.03 9.68
N ASN A 260 5.74 -9.52 10.92
CA ASN A 260 5.48 -8.67 12.07
C ASN A 260 6.53 -7.55 12.23
N GLY A 261 7.80 -7.82 11.89
CA GLY A 261 8.84 -6.80 11.84
C GLY A 261 8.54 -5.69 10.82
N LEU A 262 8.11 -6.06 9.62
CA LEU A 262 7.66 -5.10 8.58
C LEU A 262 6.43 -4.31 9.05
N ASN A 263 5.43 -4.98 9.63
CA ASN A 263 4.24 -4.32 10.17
C ASN A 263 4.60 -3.33 11.28
N PHE A 264 5.53 -3.68 12.18
CA PHE A 264 6.02 -2.79 13.21
C PHE A 264 6.73 -1.57 12.61
N MET A 265 7.64 -1.78 11.66
CA MET A 265 8.32 -0.68 10.95
C MET A 265 7.33 0.28 10.29
N TRP A 266 6.31 -0.23 9.58
CA TRP A 266 5.28 0.60 8.96
C TRP A 266 4.40 1.32 9.99
N SER A 267 4.04 0.66 11.10
CA SER A 267 3.30 1.30 12.18
C SER A 267 4.04 2.51 12.75
N GLN A 268 5.36 2.40 12.93
CA GLN A 268 6.20 3.51 13.39
C GLN A 268 6.19 4.68 12.39
N GLN A 269 6.23 4.40 11.09
CA GLN A 269 6.13 5.43 10.06
C GLN A 269 4.77 6.14 10.12
N MET A 270 3.68 5.39 10.28
CA MET A 270 2.34 5.97 10.40
C MET A 270 2.19 6.84 11.65
N ILE A 271 2.70 6.39 12.79
CA ILE A 271 2.67 7.14 14.05
C ILE A 271 3.48 8.44 13.91
N LYS A 272 4.67 8.40 13.31
CA LYS A 272 5.48 9.61 13.05
C LYS A 272 4.72 10.61 12.19
N ILE A 273 4.05 10.15 11.13
CA ILE A 273 3.21 10.98 10.27
C ILE A 273 2.04 11.58 11.07
N ALA A 274 1.35 10.77 11.88
CA ALA A 274 0.20 11.19 12.67
C ALA A 274 0.57 12.24 13.75
N LEU A 275 1.74 12.11 14.37
CA LEU A 275 2.24 13.06 15.37
C LEU A 275 2.86 14.32 14.75
N GLY A 276 2.85 14.46 13.42
CA GLY A 276 3.52 15.58 12.74
C GLY A 276 5.04 15.59 12.95
N LEU A 277 5.62 14.51 13.46
CA LEU A 277 7.06 14.33 13.60
C LEU A 277 7.62 14.06 12.21
N SER A 278 7.97 15.15 11.54
CA SER A 278 8.47 15.17 10.17
C SER A 278 9.51 14.06 9.96
N VAL A 279 9.09 12.95 9.34
CA VAL A 279 10.02 12.13 8.55
C VAL A 279 10.59 13.11 7.54
N SER A 280 11.91 13.30 7.54
CA SER A 280 12.64 14.14 6.59
C SER A 280 12.45 13.61 5.16
N SER A 281 11.23 13.71 4.65
CA SER A 281 10.84 13.34 3.31
C SER A 281 11.15 14.55 2.46
N LYS A 282 12.21 14.45 1.66
CA LYS A 282 12.60 15.41 0.64
C LYS A 282 11.34 15.95 -0.03
N LYS A 283 11.02 17.23 0.19
CA LYS A 283 9.91 18.01 -0.38
C LYS A 283 9.21 17.24 -1.50
N THR A 284 8.10 16.57 -1.18
CA THR A 284 7.23 15.95 -2.18
C THR A 284 6.84 17.06 -3.15
N LYS A 285 7.48 17.09 -4.33
CA LYS A 285 7.14 18.03 -5.38
C LYS A 285 5.65 17.87 -5.61
N LYS A 286 4.88 18.96 -5.46
CA LYS A 286 3.47 19.01 -5.85
C LYS A 286 3.35 18.38 -7.24
N VAL A 287 2.83 17.16 -7.30
CA VAL A 287 2.49 16.51 -8.57
C VAL A 287 1.46 17.43 -9.20
N LYS A 288 1.77 17.98 -10.38
CA LYS A 288 0.82 18.83 -11.10
C LYS A 288 -0.44 17.98 -11.32
N PRO A 289 -1.64 18.48 -10.97
CA PRO A 289 -2.86 17.73 -11.19
C PRO A 289 -2.94 17.35 -12.67
N LEU A 290 -3.33 16.09 -12.94
CA LEU A 290 -3.60 15.65 -14.31
C LEU A 290 -4.58 16.64 -14.96
N LYS A 291 -4.29 17.08 -16.18
CA LYS A 291 -5.25 17.87 -16.97
C LYS A 291 -6.54 17.06 -17.09
N LYS A 292 -7.69 17.74 -16.93
CA LYS A 292 -9.08 17.24 -16.83
C LYS A 292 -9.59 16.36 -18.01
N GLY A 293 -8.74 15.80 -18.88
CA GLY A 293 -9.14 15.11 -20.11
C GLY A 293 -8.97 13.59 -20.13
N ILE A 294 -8.40 12.97 -19.10
CA ILE A 294 -8.20 11.50 -19.06
C ILE A 294 -9.20 10.91 -18.08
N THR A 295 -10.45 10.79 -18.55
CA THR A 295 -11.50 10.00 -17.89
C THR A 295 -11.26 8.54 -18.26
N VAL A 296 -10.19 7.93 -17.75
CA VAL A 296 -9.98 6.48 -17.93
C VAL A 296 -10.69 5.76 -16.80
N VAL A 297 -11.73 5.05 -17.22
CA VAL A 297 -12.62 4.19 -16.47
C VAL A 297 -11.80 3.07 -15.83
N ASN A 298 -11.84 2.97 -14.50
CA ASN A 298 -11.42 1.78 -13.78
C ASN A 298 -12.44 1.48 -12.69
N PHE A 299 -13.52 0.80 -13.07
CA PHE A 299 -14.72 0.60 -12.26
C PHE A 299 -14.43 0.10 -10.84
N PHE A 300 -13.42 -0.76 -10.64
CA PHE A 300 -13.11 -1.33 -9.31
C PHE A 300 -12.29 -0.41 -8.39
N VAL A 301 -11.58 0.59 -8.92
CA VAL A 301 -10.69 1.48 -8.15
C VAL A 301 -11.21 2.92 -8.11
N THR A 302 -11.91 3.37 -9.16
CA THR A 302 -12.49 4.71 -9.20
C THR A 302 -13.89 4.80 -8.59
N LEU A 303 -14.65 3.72 -8.39
CA LEU A 303 -15.99 3.83 -7.80
C LEU A 303 -15.97 4.49 -6.41
N PRO A 304 -15.08 4.12 -5.47
CA PRO A 304 -14.96 4.84 -4.19
C PRO A 304 -14.49 6.28 -4.38
N CYS A 305 -13.61 6.56 -5.35
CA CYS A 305 -13.17 7.92 -5.65
C CYS A 305 -14.30 8.77 -6.25
N VAL A 306 -15.15 8.22 -7.11
CA VAL A 306 -16.26 8.93 -7.77
C VAL A 306 -17.39 9.17 -6.78
N ILE A 307 -17.76 8.17 -5.97
CA ILE A 307 -18.81 8.27 -4.94
C ILE A 307 -18.44 9.31 -3.87
N LEU A 308 -17.18 9.35 -3.43
CA LEU A 308 -16.72 10.31 -2.41
C LEU A 308 -16.36 11.70 -2.97
N GLY A 309 -16.51 11.92 -4.29
CA GLY A 309 -16.07 13.13 -4.99
C GLY A 309 -17.15 14.15 -5.34
N GLY A 310 -18.41 13.92 -4.93
CA GLY A 310 -19.59 14.64 -5.42
C GLY A 310 -19.67 16.15 -5.18
N GLU A 311 -18.88 16.75 -4.28
CA GLU A 311 -19.12 18.14 -3.85
C GLU A 311 -17.98 19.15 -4.10
N GLY A 312 -16.88 18.74 -4.77
CA GLY A 312 -15.66 19.57 -4.84
C GLY A 312 -15.58 20.63 -5.94
N GLU A 313 -16.55 20.71 -6.87
CA GLU A 313 -16.36 21.50 -8.10
C GLU A 313 -16.30 23.01 -7.86
N LYS A 314 -17.07 23.53 -6.90
CA LYS A 314 -17.12 24.98 -6.60
C LYS A 314 -15.87 25.49 -5.86
N ASP A 315 -15.31 24.70 -4.93
CA ASP A 315 -14.12 25.10 -4.16
C ASP A 315 -12.81 25.00 -4.96
N SER A 316 -12.75 24.11 -5.95
CA SER A 316 -11.56 23.97 -6.81
C SER A 316 -11.36 25.18 -7.75
N LYS A 317 -12.46 25.76 -8.26
CA LYS A 317 -12.43 26.99 -9.09
C LYS A 317 -11.91 28.18 -8.28
N LYS A 318 -12.45 28.37 -7.07
CA LYS A 318 -12.05 29.47 -6.17
C LYS A 318 -10.57 29.38 -5.75
N LYS A 319 -10.06 28.18 -5.45
CA LYS A 319 -8.63 27.96 -5.15
C LYS A 319 -7.70 28.14 -6.35
N ASN A 320 -8.17 27.90 -7.58
CA ASN A 320 -7.36 28.15 -8.78
C ASN A 320 -7.28 29.65 -9.11
N GLU A 321 -8.38 30.40 -8.99
CA GLU A 321 -8.37 31.85 -9.15
C GLU A 321 -7.47 32.55 -8.12
N GLU A 322 -7.46 32.08 -6.86
CA GLU A 322 -6.59 32.67 -5.83
C GLU A 322 -5.10 32.37 -6.08
N LYS A 323 -4.77 31.19 -6.62
CA LYS A 323 -3.40 30.83 -7.02
C LYS A 323 -2.94 31.62 -8.22
N GLU A 324 -3.81 31.87 -9.19
CA GLU A 324 -3.50 32.67 -10.37
C GLU A 324 -3.20 34.12 -9.98
N LYS A 325 -4.04 34.73 -9.12
CA LYS A 325 -3.80 36.06 -8.54
C LYS A 325 -2.48 36.15 -7.77
N LYS A 326 -2.14 35.15 -6.95
CA LYS A 326 -0.83 35.10 -6.25
C LYS A 326 0.35 34.97 -7.22
N SER A 327 0.21 34.17 -8.28
CA SER A 327 1.27 34.00 -9.29
C SER A 327 1.51 35.28 -10.10
N GLU A 328 0.45 36.04 -10.38
CA GLU A 328 0.53 37.30 -11.09
C GLU A 328 1.18 38.40 -10.24
N GLY A 329 0.89 38.43 -8.93
CA GLY A 329 1.56 39.30 -7.98
C GLY A 329 3.08 39.06 -7.90
N VAL A 330 3.50 37.79 -7.90
CA VAL A 330 4.93 37.43 -7.92
C VAL A 330 5.58 37.86 -9.24
N ARG A 331 4.93 37.63 -10.39
CA ARG A 331 5.44 38.07 -11.70
C ARG A 331 5.61 39.59 -11.78
N LYS A 332 4.64 40.36 -11.27
CA LYS A 332 4.72 41.83 -11.19
C LYS A 332 5.88 42.30 -10.29
N SER A 333 6.08 41.65 -9.14
CA SER A 333 7.19 41.94 -8.23
C SER A 333 8.57 41.66 -8.87
N VAL A 334 8.73 40.53 -9.56
CA VAL A 334 9.97 40.18 -10.27
C VAL A 334 10.27 41.16 -11.39
N ARG A 335 9.25 41.54 -12.17
CA ARG A 335 9.41 42.53 -13.26
C ARG A 335 9.86 43.89 -12.72
N LYS A 336 9.25 44.36 -11.62
CA LYS A 336 9.63 45.63 -10.98
C LYS A 336 11.07 45.62 -10.48
N LYS A 337 11.54 44.53 -9.86
CA LYS A 337 12.94 44.39 -9.44
C LYS A 337 13.92 44.38 -10.61
N LYS A 338 13.55 43.77 -11.74
CA LYS A 338 14.37 43.76 -12.95
C LYS A 338 14.51 45.17 -13.55
N GLU A 339 13.40 45.90 -13.67
CA GLU A 339 13.39 47.28 -14.18
C GLU A 339 14.19 48.23 -13.27
N GLU A 340 14.12 48.05 -11.94
CA GLU A 340 14.93 48.84 -10.99
C GLU A 340 16.43 48.58 -11.14
N LYS A 341 16.82 47.31 -11.37
CA LYS A 341 18.22 46.93 -11.60
C LYS A 341 18.75 47.56 -12.88
N GLU A 342 17.99 47.48 -13.98
CA GLU A 342 18.36 48.07 -15.27
C GLU A 342 18.53 49.60 -15.17
N ARG A 343 17.65 50.30 -14.44
CA ARG A 343 17.79 51.75 -14.17
C ARG A 343 19.06 52.09 -13.39
N LYS A 344 19.42 51.28 -12.39
CA LYS A 344 20.66 51.49 -11.61
C LYS A 344 21.90 51.30 -12.49
N GLU A 345 21.93 50.26 -13.32
CA GLU A 345 23.04 50.01 -14.25
C GLU A 345 23.17 51.13 -15.30
N GLU A 346 22.05 51.66 -15.82
CA GLU A 346 22.09 52.77 -16.76
C GLU A 346 22.60 54.07 -16.13
N SER A 347 22.21 54.36 -14.89
CA SER A 347 22.71 55.52 -14.12
C SER A 347 24.23 55.47 -13.94
N VAL A 348 24.76 54.29 -13.58
CA VAL A 348 26.21 54.06 -13.44
C VAL A 348 26.94 54.28 -14.78
N ARG A 349 26.39 53.75 -15.89
CA ARG A 349 26.96 53.95 -17.23
C ARG A 349 26.99 55.43 -17.65
N ARG A 350 25.94 56.19 -17.34
CA ARG A 350 25.87 57.64 -17.63
C ARG A 350 26.90 58.43 -16.81
N SER A 351 27.08 58.10 -15.54
CA SER A 351 28.10 58.71 -14.68
C SER A 351 29.52 58.43 -15.19
N GLY A 352 29.82 57.19 -15.56
CA GLY A 352 31.10 56.80 -16.14
C GLY A 352 31.45 57.59 -17.41
N ARG A 353 30.51 57.72 -18.35
CA ARG A 353 30.72 58.50 -19.59
C ARG A 353 31.01 59.98 -19.34
N LYS A 354 30.37 60.60 -18.33
CA LYS A 354 30.66 62.00 -17.95
C LYS A 354 32.09 62.15 -17.41
N LYS A 355 32.54 61.21 -16.55
CA LYS A 355 33.90 61.23 -16.00
C LYS A 355 34.96 61.10 -17.11
N THR A 356 34.77 60.20 -18.08
CA THR A 356 35.70 60.04 -19.21
C THR A 356 35.77 61.27 -20.11
N ARG A 357 34.63 61.93 -20.39
CA ARG A 357 34.59 63.19 -21.16
C ARG A 357 35.29 64.35 -20.45
N ASN A 358 35.20 64.43 -19.12
CA ASN A 358 35.89 65.47 -18.35
C ASN A 358 37.41 65.25 -18.36
N ILE A 359 37.87 64.00 -18.25
CA ILE A 359 39.30 63.66 -18.32
C ILE A 359 39.87 64.03 -19.69
N SER A 360 39.19 63.69 -20.79
CA SER A 360 39.67 64.01 -22.15
C SER A 360 39.74 65.53 -22.40
N ARG A 361 38.78 66.30 -21.89
CA ARG A 361 38.81 67.77 -21.95
C ARG A 361 39.97 68.37 -21.14
N SER A 362 40.29 67.81 -19.97
CA SER A 362 41.43 68.28 -19.16
C SER A 362 42.77 68.05 -19.87
N LYS A 363 42.98 66.85 -20.44
CA LYS A 363 44.19 66.51 -21.21
C LYS A 363 44.36 67.37 -22.46
N SER A 364 43.26 67.71 -23.13
CA SER A 364 43.28 68.62 -24.28
C SER A 364 43.69 70.05 -23.89
N ARG A 365 43.19 70.56 -22.75
CA ARG A 365 43.59 71.88 -22.22
C ARG A 365 45.05 71.93 -21.80
N GLU A 366 45.56 70.85 -21.21
CA GLU A 366 46.95 70.75 -20.79
C GLU A 366 47.92 70.71 -21.98
N ARG A 367 47.56 70.03 -23.08
CA ARG A 367 48.33 70.06 -24.33
C ARG A 367 48.39 71.45 -24.96
N LYS A 368 47.29 72.22 -24.92
CA LYS A 368 47.25 73.60 -25.41
C LYS A 368 48.07 74.60 -24.59
N LYS A 369 48.44 74.27 -23.33
CA LYS A 369 49.30 75.11 -22.49
C LYS A 369 50.80 74.82 -22.66
N LYS A 370 51.15 73.71 -23.32
CA LYS A 370 52.54 73.28 -23.55
C LYS A 370 53.06 73.63 -24.95
N GLN A 371 52.18 74.10 -25.84
CA GLN A 371 52.52 74.80 -27.07
C GLN A 371 52.41 76.30 -26.80
#